data_AF-A0A4U0UK15-F1
#
_entry.id   AF-A0A4U0UK15-F1
#
_cell.length_a   1.000
_cell.length_b   1.000
_cell.length_c   1.000
_cell.angle_alpha   90.00
_cell.angle_beta   90.00
_cell.angle_gamma   90.00
#
_symmetry.space_group_name_H-M   'P 1'
#
loop_
_entity.id
_entity.type
_entity.pdbx_description
1 polymer ?
#
loop_
_entity_poly.entity_id
_entity_poly.type
_entity_poly.pdbx_seq_one_letter_code
_entity_poly.pdbx_strand_id
1 'polypeptide(L)'
;MAPLIAMHLAAAYAVDRIDTAPTPKKVRHRSKEERAALPPPSIPSSAALLAPPTSIHPIFRLGIVQDPKQLFRPALELASRFLTSDAFLGYWYIAFYSPVTDLPIPTRGDIATPPPGTKHFGFTAALPTHLTRAQIAITDLALADLANSLTLDLRSPAPERAGGRCKHLRHEPALPPFRGHRSCIQISSYFHDMLVHPAVSEADKTWLQFELAKTLLHEVAHAALNAARAKGSREHFFFRGCGVAEDGFQLEACLFGGKIDLRRAEFHDAVAGHDEGYMSACSSSSDGRPLIRGFMTPWPSWEAVEEYRVRGSLIGVRGPVARCPRGREVGFERVRRLFTGERWEEDVGRFGSLRLCF
;
A
#
# COMPACT_ATOMS: atom_id res chain seq x y z
N MET A 1 19.55 -46.24 -9.52
CA MET A 1 19.38 -44.85 -9.02
C MET A 1 17.96 -44.61 -8.49
N ALA A 2 17.51 -45.45 -7.55
CA ALA A 2 16.28 -45.28 -6.77
C ALA A 2 16.45 -45.45 -5.24
N PRO A 3 17.59 -45.93 -4.68
CA PRO A 3 17.70 -46.09 -3.22
C PRO A 3 18.30 -44.87 -2.46
N LEU A 4 18.79 -43.83 -3.15
CA LEU A 4 19.40 -42.65 -2.49
C LEU A 4 18.37 -41.59 -2.03
N ILE A 5 17.19 -41.57 -2.65
CA ILE A 5 16.11 -40.62 -2.32
C ILE A 5 15.34 -41.05 -1.06
N ALA A 6 15.17 -42.36 -0.84
CA ALA A 6 14.53 -42.89 0.37
C ALA A 6 15.39 -42.67 1.63
N MET A 7 16.72 -42.64 1.49
CA MET A 7 17.65 -42.45 2.61
C MET A 7 17.68 -41.00 3.12
N HIS A 8 17.43 -40.01 2.25
CA HIS A 8 17.36 -38.59 2.64
C HIS A 8 16.00 -38.22 3.26
N LEU A 9 14.91 -38.93 2.92
CA LEU A 9 13.60 -38.73 3.54
C LEU A 9 13.49 -39.42 4.92
N ALA A 10 14.22 -40.51 5.16
CA ALA A 10 14.26 -41.17 6.47
C ALA A 10 15.07 -40.37 7.53
N ALA A 11 16.10 -39.62 7.11
CA ALA A 11 16.90 -38.78 8.02
C ALA A 11 16.16 -37.51 8.47
N ALA A 12 15.22 -36.99 7.67
CA ALA A 12 14.37 -35.86 8.03
C ALA A 12 13.20 -36.26 8.97
N TYR A 13 12.88 -37.55 9.08
CA TYR A 13 11.78 -38.06 9.93
C TYR A 13 12.26 -38.58 11.30
N ALA A 14 13.57 -38.68 11.52
CA ALA A 14 14.16 -39.27 12.74
C ALA A 14 14.63 -38.23 13.78
N VAL A 15 14.49 -36.93 13.52
CA VAL A 15 14.92 -35.87 14.46
C VAL A 15 13.80 -35.43 15.42
N ASP A 16 12.57 -35.94 15.26
CA ASP A 16 11.39 -35.45 16.00
C ASP A 16 10.81 -36.46 17.02
N ARG A 17 11.61 -37.42 17.49
CA ARG A 17 11.19 -38.38 18.53
C ARG A 17 12.28 -38.71 19.54
N ILE A 18 12.59 -37.75 20.42
CA ILE A 18 12.98 -38.03 21.80
C ILE A 18 12.39 -36.92 22.68
N ASP A 19 11.16 -37.10 23.17
CA ASP A 19 10.95 -37.20 24.61
C ASP A 19 9.48 -37.50 24.95
N THR A 20 9.32 -38.53 25.77
CA THR A 20 8.05 -39.07 26.24
C THR A 20 7.46 -38.26 27.40
N ALA A 21 6.13 -38.20 27.40
CA ALA A 21 5.18 -37.51 28.29
C ALA A 21 5.39 -37.67 29.83
N PRO A 22 4.60 -36.94 30.66
CA PRO A 22 3.29 -37.47 31.01
C PRO A 22 2.11 -36.46 30.98
N THR A 23 0.92 -37.00 30.69
CA THR A 23 -0.43 -36.41 30.76
C THR A 23 -1.12 -36.76 32.11
N PRO A 24 -2.37 -36.31 32.43
CA PRO A 24 -3.20 -35.20 31.91
C PRO A 24 -3.89 -34.36 33.02
N LYS A 25 -4.43 -33.18 32.65
CA LYS A 25 -5.71 -32.69 33.21
C LYS A 25 -6.64 -32.21 32.10
N LYS A 26 -7.82 -32.83 32.05
CA LYS A 26 -8.94 -32.54 31.13
C LYS A 26 -9.46 -31.11 31.32
N VAL A 27 -9.45 -30.30 30.27
CA VAL A 27 -10.37 -29.16 30.14
C VAL A 27 -10.86 -29.03 28.69
N ARG A 28 -12.18 -29.12 28.57
CA ARG A 28 -13.13 -28.81 27.48
C ARG A 28 -12.60 -28.34 26.12
N HIS A 29 -12.98 -29.12 25.11
CA HIS A 29 -13.04 -28.80 23.69
C HIS A 29 -13.59 -27.40 23.42
N ARG A 30 -12.78 -26.57 22.75
CA ARG A 30 -13.23 -25.50 21.85
C ARG A 30 -12.80 -25.93 20.46
N SER A 31 -13.73 -25.95 19.49
CA SER A 31 -13.46 -26.31 18.11
C SER A 31 -12.33 -25.42 17.56
N LYS A 32 -11.24 -26.07 17.18
CA LYS A 32 -10.04 -25.46 16.63
C LYS A 32 -10.36 -25.17 15.16
N GLU A 33 -10.62 -23.91 14.82
CA GLU A 33 -10.54 -23.47 13.43
C GLU A 33 -9.14 -23.80 12.93
N GLU A 34 -9.05 -24.76 12.01
CA GLU A 34 -7.83 -25.04 11.26
C GLU A 34 -7.49 -23.79 10.46
N ARG A 35 -6.53 -23.02 10.96
CA ARG A 35 -5.87 -21.97 10.20
C ARG A 35 -5.24 -22.63 8.98
N ALA A 36 -5.75 -22.31 7.80
CA ALA A 36 -5.18 -22.76 6.54
C ALA A 36 -3.71 -22.34 6.48
N ALA A 37 -2.82 -23.33 6.49
CA ALA A 37 -1.41 -23.10 6.24
C ALA A 37 -1.24 -22.59 4.81
N LEU A 38 -0.42 -21.55 4.65
CA LEU A 38 -0.08 -21.03 3.33
C LEU A 38 0.62 -22.14 2.54
N PRO A 39 0.27 -22.37 1.26
CA PRO A 39 0.90 -23.40 0.46
C PRO A 39 2.42 -23.13 0.32
N PRO A 40 3.26 -24.18 0.27
CA PRO A 40 4.69 -24.00 0.03
C PRO A 40 4.91 -23.39 -1.36
N PRO A 41 5.82 -22.42 -1.51
CA PRO A 41 6.06 -21.79 -2.79
C PRO A 41 6.74 -22.74 -3.77
N SER A 42 6.14 -22.90 -4.95
CA SER A 42 6.82 -23.44 -6.13
C SER A 42 7.49 -22.28 -6.86
N ILE A 43 8.83 -22.23 -6.85
CA ILE A 43 9.62 -21.22 -7.56
C ILE A 43 9.61 -21.57 -9.06
N PRO A 44 9.08 -20.73 -9.96
CA PRO A 44 9.33 -20.87 -11.38
C PRO A 44 10.79 -20.50 -11.65
N SER A 45 11.54 -21.42 -12.27
CA SER A 45 12.88 -21.15 -12.77
C SER A 45 12.78 -20.25 -14.02
N SER A 46 12.85 -18.94 -13.83
CA SER A 46 13.13 -18.00 -14.92
C SER A 46 14.16 -16.97 -14.43
N ALA A 47 15.33 -17.00 -15.05
CA ALA A 47 16.40 -16.05 -14.79
C ALA A 47 16.04 -14.70 -15.42
N ALA A 48 15.61 -13.74 -14.60
CA ALA A 48 15.47 -12.36 -15.02
C ALA A 48 16.85 -11.69 -15.08
N LEU A 49 17.16 -11.11 -16.24
CA LEU A 49 18.32 -10.24 -16.47
C LEU A 49 18.38 -9.14 -15.39
N LEU A 50 19.45 -9.16 -14.60
CA LEU A 50 19.78 -8.12 -13.64
C LEU A 50 20.03 -6.80 -14.39
N ALA A 51 19.03 -5.93 -14.38
CA ALA A 51 19.23 -4.52 -14.68
C ALA A 51 20.18 -3.91 -13.62
N PRO A 52 20.98 -2.88 -13.97
CA PRO A 52 21.86 -2.22 -13.01
C PRO A 52 21.06 -1.73 -11.77
N PRO A 53 21.69 -1.62 -10.59
CA PRO A 53 20.99 -1.27 -9.37
C PRO A 53 20.54 0.20 -9.45
N THR A 54 19.34 0.42 -9.97
CA THR A 54 18.60 1.64 -9.72
C THR A 54 17.98 1.53 -8.34
N SER A 55 18.06 2.60 -7.55
CA SER A 55 17.26 2.79 -6.32
C SER A 55 15.75 2.72 -6.59
N ILE A 56 15.34 2.82 -7.86
CA ILE A 56 13.96 2.77 -8.31
C ILE A 56 13.58 1.34 -8.73
N HIS A 57 12.51 0.81 -8.13
CA HIS A 57 11.96 -0.51 -8.40
C HIS A 57 11.38 -0.58 -9.83
N PRO A 58 11.48 -1.72 -10.53
CA PRO A 58 11.00 -1.89 -11.91
C PRO A 58 9.55 -1.45 -12.15
N ILE A 59 8.67 -1.56 -11.15
CA ILE A 59 7.27 -1.12 -11.23
C ILE A 59 7.12 0.36 -11.60
N PHE A 60 8.11 1.19 -11.27
CA PHE A 60 8.11 2.63 -11.51
C PHE A 60 8.98 3.02 -12.71
N ARG A 61 9.54 2.05 -13.44
CA ARG A 61 10.47 2.31 -14.56
C ARG A 61 9.85 3.16 -15.66
N LEU A 62 8.55 2.96 -15.97
CA LEU A 62 7.83 3.79 -16.94
C LEU A 62 7.73 5.27 -16.48
N GLY A 63 7.66 5.50 -15.16
CA GLY A 63 7.65 6.84 -14.59
C GLY A 63 8.95 7.60 -14.86
N ILE A 64 10.09 6.91 -14.80
CA ILE A 64 11.41 7.49 -15.15
C ILE A 64 11.42 7.96 -16.60
N VAL A 65 10.89 7.14 -17.51
CA VAL A 65 10.85 7.47 -18.95
C VAL A 65 9.98 8.71 -19.22
N GLN A 66 8.90 8.89 -18.47
CA GLN A 66 7.99 10.03 -18.58
C GLN A 66 8.50 11.30 -17.90
N ASP A 67 9.60 11.21 -17.15
CA ASP A 67 10.15 12.31 -16.36
C ASP A 67 11.62 12.59 -16.69
N PRO A 68 11.91 13.09 -17.90
CA PRO A 68 13.29 13.32 -18.36
C PRO A 68 14.03 14.36 -17.51
N LYS A 69 13.30 15.26 -16.84
CA LYS A 69 13.84 16.26 -15.91
C LYS A 69 14.09 15.72 -14.51
N GLN A 70 13.72 14.45 -14.26
CA GLN A 70 13.85 13.78 -12.96
C GLN A 70 13.14 14.53 -11.82
N LEU A 71 12.07 15.26 -12.13
CA LEU A 71 11.25 16.00 -11.18
C LEU A 71 10.64 15.10 -10.10
N PHE A 72 10.17 13.92 -10.49
CA PHE A 72 9.51 12.93 -9.64
C PHE A 72 10.47 11.89 -9.07
N ARG A 73 11.75 11.93 -9.46
CA ARG A 73 12.75 10.95 -9.01
C ARG A 73 12.78 10.76 -7.49
N PRO A 74 12.75 11.81 -6.65
CA PRO A 74 12.73 11.63 -5.19
C PRO A 74 11.52 10.80 -4.71
N ALA A 75 10.33 11.05 -5.25
CA ALA A 75 9.14 10.27 -4.92
C ALA A 75 9.22 8.83 -5.42
N LEU A 76 9.72 8.59 -6.64
CA LEU A 76 9.87 7.24 -7.20
C LEU A 76 10.87 6.41 -6.39
N GLU A 77 11.99 7.01 -5.98
CA GLU A 77 12.99 6.36 -5.12
C GLU A 77 12.40 6.06 -3.74
N LEU A 78 11.71 7.03 -3.13
CA LEU A 78 11.07 6.81 -1.83
C LEU A 78 9.99 5.73 -1.88
N ALA A 79 9.12 5.75 -2.89
CA ALA A 79 8.11 4.72 -3.12
C ALA A 79 8.75 3.35 -3.35
N SER A 80 9.86 3.28 -4.08
CA SER A 80 10.59 2.02 -4.31
C SER A 80 11.14 1.44 -3.02
N ARG A 81 11.70 2.28 -2.14
CA ARG A 81 12.19 1.86 -0.83
C ARG A 81 11.08 1.39 0.10
N PHE A 82 9.93 2.05 0.06
CA PHE A 82 8.73 1.57 0.74
C PHE A 82 8.19 0.27 0.13
N LEU A 83 8.38 0.02 -1.16
CA LEU A 83 7.89 -1.20 -1.78
C LEU A 83 8.69 -2.43 -1.31
N THR A 84 10.00 -2.26 -1.13
CA THR A 84 10.94 -3.37 -0.89
C THR A 84 11.41 -3.50 0.56
N SER A 85 10.97 -2.65 1.50
CA SER A 85 11.38 -2.81 2.89
C SER A 85 10.69 -3.98 3.58
N ASP A 86 11.40 -4.63 4.51
CA ASP A 86 10.95 -5.81 5.24
C ASP A 86 9.63 -5.58 5.98
N ALA A 87 9.40 -4.36 6.47
CA ALA A 87 8.15 -3.98 7.11
C ALA A 87 6.91 -4.11 6.21
N PHE A 88 7.10 -4.19 4.89
CA PHE A 88 6.06 -4.07 3.87
C PHE A 88 5.82 -5.33 3.08
N LEU A 89 6.85 -6.17 2.95
CA LEU A 89 6.75 -7.44 2.23
C LEU A 89 5.63 -8.32 2.80
N GLY A 90 5.34 -8.24 4.11
CA GLY A 90 4.21 -8.94 4.71
C GLY A 90 2.85 -8.55 4.11
N TYR A 91 2.64 -7.27 3.80
CA TYR A 91 1.41 -6.78 3.16
C TYR A 91 1.29 -7.35 1.75
N TRP A 92 2.34 -7.20 0.94
CA TRP A 92 2.38 -7.68 -0.44
C TRP A 92 2.17 -9.19 -0.52
N TYR A 93 2.82 -9.93 0.39
CA TYR A 93 2.67 -11.37 0.48
C TYR A 93 1.21 -11.78 0.74
N ILE A 94 0.48 -11.08 1.61
CA ILE A 94 -0.96 -11.33 1.79
C ILE A 94 -1.74 -10.99 0.53
N ALA A 95 -1.51 -9.81 -0.04
CA ALA A 95 -2.21 -9.35 -1.24
C ALA A 95 -2.14 -10.39 -2.37
N PHE A 96 -0.94 -10.93 -2.61
CA PHE A 96 -0.69 -11.92 -3.67
C PHE A 96 -1.13 -13.35 -3.32
N TYR A 97 -0.87 -13.82 -2.09
CA TYR A 97 -0.89 -15.26 -1.81
C TYR A 97 -1.88 -15.70 -0.73
N SER A 98 -2.40 -14.79 0.10
CA SER A 98 -3.36 -15.19 1.13
C SER A 98 -4.62 -15.79 0.51
N PRO A 99 -5.20 -16.85 1.09
CA PRO A 99 -6.55 -17.24 0.73
C PRO A 99 -7.53 -16.12 1.08
N VAL A 100 -8.66 -16.11 0.38
CA VAL A 100 -9.79 -15.22 0.65
C VAL A 100 -11.04 -16.06 0.89
N THR A 101 -11.96 -15.53 1.69
CA THR A 101 -13.26 -16.14 1.95
C THR A 101 -14.38 -15.14 1.69
N ASP A 102 -15.51 -15.62 1.18
CA ASP A 102 -16.70 -14.81 0.97
C ASP A 102 -17.25 -14.36 2.32
N LEU A 103 -17.54 -13.08 2.40
CA LEU A 103 -18.06 -12.42 3.58
C LEU A 103 -19.53 -12.07 3.36
N PRO A 104 -20.40 -12.32 4.36
CA PRO A 104 -21.80 -11.90 4.25
C PRO A 104 -21.89 -10.38 4.17
N ILE A 105 -22.84 -9.91 3.35
CA ILE A 105 -23.24 -8.51 3.28
C ILE A 105 -23.92 -8.14 4.61
N PRO A 106 -23.51 -7.04 5.27
CA PRO A 106 -24.16 -6.62 6.52
C PRO A 106 -25.65 -6.36 6.30
N THR A 107 -26.49 -6.88 7.20
CA THR A 107 -27.96 -6.73 7.15
C THR A 107 -28.48 -5.56 8.00
N ARG A 108 -27.63 -4.83 8.74
CA ARG A 108 -28.04 -3.77 9.68
C ARG A 108 -28.10 -2.38 9.03
N GLY A 109 -29.14 -1.62 9.42
CA GLY A 109 -29.63 -0.39 8.78
C GLY A 109 -28.77 0.88 8.90
N ASP A 110 -27.59 0.83 9.53
CA ASP A 110 -26.71 2.02 9.66
C ASP A 110 -25.62 2.07 8.58
N ILE A 111 -25.56 1.07 7.70
CA ILE A 111 -24.60 1.03 6.58
C ILE A 111 -25.40 1.18 5.29
N ALA A 112 -24.97 2.10 4.42
CA ALA A 112 -25.58 2.26 3.11
C ALA A 112 -25.64 0.91 2.39
N THR A 113 -26.84 0.50 1.95
CA THR A 113 -27.03 -0.76 1.24
C THR A 113 -26.12 -0.77 0.01
N PRO A 114 -25.19 -1.74 -0.12
CA PRO A 114 -24.33 -1.78 -1.28
C PRO A 114 -25.14 -2.04 -2.54
N PRO A 115 -24.63 -1.68 -3.73
CA PRO A 115 -25.28 -2.00 -4.99
C PRO A 115 -25.62 -3.49 -5.11
N PRO A 116 -26.70 -3.86 -5.81
CA PRO A 116 -27.04 -5.26 -6.04
C PRO A 116 -25.87 -6.04 -6.67
N GLY A 117 -25.63 -7.27 -6.20
CA GLY A 117 -24.53 -8.11 -6.70
C GLY A 117 -23.13 -7.75 -6.19
N THR A 118 -23.04 -6.85 -5.20
CA THR A 118 -21.78 -6.62 -4.48
C THR A 118 -21.35 -7.86 -3.70
N LYS A 119 -20.07 -8.23 -3.82
CA LYS A 119 -19.43 -9.32 -3.09
C LYS A 119 -18.34 -8.76 -2.18
N HIS A 120 -18.29 -9.28 -0.96
CA HIS A 120 -17.26 -8.93 0.01
C HIS A 120 -16.35 -10.14 0.22
N PHE A 121 -15.04 -9.93 0.25
CA PHE A 121 -14.04 -10.97 0.45
C PHE A 121 -13.12 -10.58 1.61
N GLY A 122 -12.79 -11.53 2.47
CA GLY A 122 -11.89 -11.33 3.60
C GLY A 122 -10.61 -12.11 3.41
N PHE A 123 -9.46 -11.49 3.64
CA PHE A 123 -8.20 -12.23 3.73
C PHE A 123 -8.18 -13.05 5.01
N THR A 124 -7.85 -14.34 4.89
CA THR A 124 -7.87 -15.27 6.04
C THR A 124 -6.50 -15.44 6.70
N ALA A 125 -5.40 -15.07 6.04
CA ALA A 125 -4.08 -15.10 6.63
C ALA A 125 -3.85 -13.87 7.53
N ALA A 126 -3.16 -14.09 8.66
CA ALA A 126 -2.65 -13.01 9.49
C ALA A 126 -1.44 -12.35 8.83
N LEU A 127 -1.28 -11.03 9.02
CA LEU A 127 -0.09 -10.30 8.56
C LEU A 127 1.14 -10.91 9.24
N PRO A 128 2.07 -11.51 8.48
CA PRO A 128 3.24 -12.12 9.07
C PRO A 128 4.11 -11.03 9.67
N THR A 129 4.53 -11.22 10.93
CA THR A 129 5.50 -10.32 11.58
C THR A 129 6.91 -10.53 11.05
N HIS A 130 7.18 -11.71 10.50
CA HIS A 130 8.43 -12.07 9.83
C HIS A 130 8.12 -12.94 8.61
N LEU A 131 8.78 -12.67 7.50
CA LEU A 131 8.77 -13.54 6.33
C LEU A 131 10.03 -14.40 6.28
N THR A 132 9.88 -15.63 5.80
CA THR A 132 11.02 -16.47 5.43
C THR A 132 11.70 -15.94 4.17
N ARG A 133 12.97 -16.29 3.94
CA ARG A 133 13.70 -15.90 2.71
C ARG A 133 12.97 -16.30 1.43
N ALA A 134 12.33 -17.48 1.43
CA ALA A 134 11.56 -17.94 0.28
C ALA A 134 10.32 -17.07 0.03
N GLN A 135 9.63 -16.64 1.10
CA GLN A 135 8.48 -15.75 0.99
C GLN A 135 8.86 -14.33 0.54
N ILE A 136 10.01 -13.83 0.99
CA ILE A 136 10.57 -12.57 0.49
C ILE A 136 10.82 -12.68 -1.02
N ALA A 137 11.58 -13.70 -1.43
CA ALA A 137 11.97 -13.88 -2.83
C ALA A 137 10.77 -14.00 -3.80
N ILE A 138 9.73 -14.75 -3.44
CA ILE A 138 8.52 -14.85 -4.28
C ILE A 138 7.70 -13.56 -4.28
N THR A 139 7.69 -12.81 -3.17
CA THR A 139 6.97 -11.53 -3.10
C THR A 139 7.65 -10.50 -3.98
N ASP A 140 8.98 -10.43 -3.94
CA ASP A 140 9.77 -9.58 -4.83
C ASP A 140 9.56 -9.95 -6.30
N LEU A 141 9.53 -11.25 -6.60
CA LEU A 141 9.23 -11.73 -7.96
C LEU A 141 7.83 -11.30 -8.41
N ALA A 142 6.81 -11.43 -7.56
CA ALA A 142 5.46 -10.97 -7.88
C ALA A 142 5.38 -9.46 -8.08
N LEU A 143 6.10 -8.67 -7.29
CA LEU A 143 6.19 -7.20 -7.48
C LEU A 143 6.86 -6.86 -8.82
N ALA A 144 7.90 -7.61 -9.21
CA ALA A 144 8.54 -7.47 -10.52
C ALA A 144 7.59 -7.89 -11.66
N ASP A 145 6.86 -8.99 -11.52
CA ASP A 145 5.87 -9.42 -12.51
C ASP A 145 4.71 -8.42 -12.63
N LEU A 146 4.33 -7.77 -11.53
CA LEU A 146 3.27 -6.75 -11.51
C LEU A 146 3.67 -5.54 -12.37
N ALA A 147 4.96 -5.21 -12.42
CA ALA A 147 5.47 -4.14 -13.28
C ALA A 147 5.10 -4.34 -14.76
N ASN A 148 5.07 -5.60 -15.23
CA ASN A 148 4.70 -5.91 -16.62
C ASN A 148 3.18 -5.80 -16.86
N SER A 149 2.39 -5.88 -15.79
CA SER A 149 0.92 -5.77 -15.80
C SER A 149 0.41 -4.36 -15.49
N LEU A 150 1.31 -3.38 -15.41
CA LEU A 150 0.98 -2.00 -15.05
C LEU A 150 1.42 -1.02 -16.12
N THR A 151 0.60 0.01 -16.33
CA THR A 151 1.03 1.26 -16.95
C THR A 151 0.96 2.38 -15.93
N LEU A 152 1.80 3.40 -16.12
CA LEU A 152 1.89 4.55 -15.24
C LEU A 152 1.77 5.81 -16.11
N ASP A 153 0.97 6.78 -15.68
CA ASP A 153 0.81 8.11 -16.27
C ASP A 153 1.04 9.13 -15.16
N LEU A 154 2.20 9.78 -15.14
CA LEU A 154 2.57 10.72 -14.07
C LEU A 154 2.00 12.15 -14.25
N ARG A 155 1.29 12.42 -15.34
CA ARG A 155 0.83 13.78 -15.69
C ARG A 155 -0.60 13.78 -16.22
N SER A 156 -1.46 13.02 -15.56
CA SER A 156 -2.83 12.88 -16.01
C SER A 156 -3.60 14.19 -15.83
N PRO A 157 -4.26 14.70 -16.89
CA PRO A 157 -5.03 15.96 -16.85
C PRO A 157 -6.42 15.79 -16.22
N ALA A 158 -6.79 14.56 -15.82
CA ALA A 158 -8.11 14.29 -15.27
C ALA A 158 -8.37 15.20 -14.05
N PRO A 159 -9.51 15.92 -14.01
CA PRO A 159 -9.85 16.70 -12.85
C PRO A 159 -10.27 15.69 -11.77
N GLU A 160 -9.57 15.67 -10.64
CA GLU A 160 -10.16 15.46 -9.32
C GLU A 160 -9.06 15.46 -8.25
N ARG A 161 -9.42 16.06 -7.11
CA ARG A 161 -8.59 16.38 -5.94
C ARG A 161 -7.98 15.16 -5.22
N ALA A 162 -7.91 13.99 -5.86
CA ALA A 162 -7.56 12.71 -5.25
C ALA A 162 -6.07 12.33 -5.35
N GLY A 163 -5.21 13.17 -5.93
CA GLY A 163 -3.76 12.91 -6.02
C GLY A 163 -3.38 11.83 -7.05
N GLY A 164 -4.08 10.69 -7.06
CA GLY A 164 -3.89 9.58 -7.99
C GLY A 164 -5.16 8.75 -8.20
N ARG A 165 -5.10 7.82 -9.16
CA ARG A 165 -6.17 6.86 -9.47
C ARG A 165 -5.61 5.61 -10.14
N CYS A 166 -5.98 4.44 -9.63
CA CYS A 166 -5.78 3.16 -10.29
C CYS A 166 -6.99 2.81 -11.16
N LYS A 167 -6.83 2.94 -12.48
CA LYS A 167 -7.82 2.50 -13.46
C LYS A 167 -7.68 1.01 -13.73
N HIS A 168 -8.72 0.26 -13.39
CA HIS A 168 -8.84 -1.17 -13.67
C HIS A 168 -9.14 -1.42 -15.16
N LEU A 169 -8.23 -2.06 -15.89
CA LEU A 169 -8.37 -2.37 -17.32
C LEU A 169 -8.99 -3.76 -17.52
N ARG A 170 -10.29 -3.90 -17.29
CA ARG A 170 -11.02 -5.19 -17.28
C ARG A 170 -10.93 -6.01 -18.55
N HIS A 171 -10.65 -5.37 -19.67
CA HIS A 171 -10.55 -6.04 -20.97
C HIS A 171 -9.13 -6.56 -21.23
N GLU A 172 -8.18 -6.22 -20.35
CA GLU A 172 -6.78 -6.62 -20.47
C GLU A 172 -6.40 -7.55 -19.31
N PRO A 173 -6.23 -8.86 -19.56
CA PRO A 173 -5.77 -9.78 -18.54
C PRO A 173 -4.36 -9.40 -18.08
N ALA A 174 -4.11 -9.51 -16.78
CA ALA A 174 -2.77 -9.40 -16.24
C ALA A 174 -1.87 -10.48 -16.85
N LEU A 175 -0.58 -10.18 -16.99
CA LEU A 175 0.38 -11.15 -17.50
C LEU A 175 0.60 -12.25 -16.43
N PRO A 176 0.93 -13.49 -16.86
CA PRO A 176 1.30 -14.55 -15.92
C PRO A 176 2.37 -14.07 -14.93
N PRO A 177 2.31 -14.50 -13.65
CA PRO A 177 1.47 -15.57 -13.09
C PRO A 177 0.08 -15.11 -12.61
N PHE A 178 -0.28 -13.85 -12.82
CA PHE A 178 -1.54 -13.30 -12.34
C PHE A 178 -2.76 -13.83 -13.10
N ARG A 179 -3.91 -13.80 -12.44
CA ARG A 179 -5.20 -14.29 -12.98
C ARG A 179 -6.22 -13.18 -13.20
N GLY A 180 -5.92 -11.97 -12.74
CA GLY A 180 -6.78 -10.82 -12.83
C GLY A 180 -6.46 -9.96 -14.04
N HIS A 181 -6.41 -8.65 -13.83
CA HIS A 181 -6.41 -7.67 -14.91
C HIS A 181 -5.29 -6.65 -14.75
N ARG A 182 -4.86 -6.08 -15.87
CA ARG A 182 -3.91 -4.98 -15.90
C ARG A 182 -4.53 -3.73 -15.29
N SER A 183 -3.67 -2.84 -14.82
CA SER A 183 -4.07 -1.55 -14.25
C SER A 183 -3.25 -0.42 -14.85
N CYS A 184 -3.87 0.75 -14.96
CA CYS A 184 -3.19 2.00 -15.29
C CYS A 184 -3.25 2.90 -14.06
N ILE A 185 -2.09 3.26 -13.51
CA ILE A 185 -1.99 4.24 -12.44
C ILE A 185 -1.85 5.62 -13.08
N GLN A 186 -2.76 6.52 -12.72
CA GLN A 186 -2.79 7.89 -13.19
C GLN A 186 -2.53 8.82 -12.00
N ILE A 187 -1.50 9.64 -12.08
CA ILE A 187 -1.17 10.66 -11.08
C ILE A 187 -1.56 12.03 -11.63
N SER A 188 -2.14 12.86 -10.78
CA SER A 188 -2.59 14.20 -11.16
C SER A 188 -1.43 15.08 -11.62
N SER A 189 -1.63 15.85 -12.71
CA SER A 189 -0.69 16.89 -13.14
C SER A 189 -0.39 17.93 -12.06
N TYR A 190 -1.26 18.06 -11.04
CA TYR A 190 -1.05 18.92 -9.88
C TYR A 190 0.35 18.77 -9.26
N PHE A 191 0.87 17.54 -9.13
CA PHE A 191 2.21 17.35 -8.57
C PHE A 191 3.29 17.94 -9.47
N HIS A 192 3.18 17.76 -10.78
CA HIS A 192 4.09 18.40 -11.73
C HIS A 192 4.04 19.92 -11.56
N ASP A 193 2.83 20.48 -11.64
CA ASP A 193 2.60 21.92 -11.67
C ASP A 193 3.11 22.59 -10.40
N MET A 194 2.88 21.99 -9.22
CA MET A 194 3.38 22.53 -7.96
C MET A 194 4.88 22.33 -7.76
N LEU A 195 5.46 21.21 -8.19
CA LEU A 195 6.90 20.97 -8.00
C LEU A 195 7.77 21.88 -8.87
N VAL A 196 7.27 22.35 -10.02
CA VAL A 196 7.97 23.30 -10.88
C VAL A 196 7.65 24.76 -10.56
N HIS A 197 6.65 25.01 -9.71
CA HIS A 197 6.18 26.37 -9.43
C HIS A 197 7.22 27.17 -8.63
N PRO A 198 7.59 28.38 -9.05
CA PRO A 198 8.63 29.18 -8.39
C PRO A 198 8.26 29.58 -6.95
N ALA A 199 6.97 29.74 -6.67
CA ALA A 199 6.48 30.08 -5.33
C ALA A 199 6.46 28.91 -4.34
N VAL A 200 6.90 27.70 -4.73
CA VAL A 200 6.85 26.54 -3.83
C VAL A 200 8.21 26.33 -3.18
N SER A 201 8.25 26.38 -1.85
CA SER A 201 9.48 26.22 -1.07
C SER A 201 10.04 24.79 -1.18
N GLU A 202 11.34 24.60 -0.95
CA GLU A 202 11.92 23.25 -0.91
C GLU A 202 11.31 22.34 0.18
N ALA A 203 10.86 22.95 1.29
CA ALA A 203 10.17 22.22 2.35
C ALA A 203 8.78 21.73 1.89
N ASP A 204 8.03 22.56 1.17
CA ASP A 204 6.74 22.16 0.58
C ASP A 204 6.93 21.17 -0.57
N LYS A 205 7.97 21.32 -1.39
CA LYS A 205 8.35 20.29 -2.39
C LYS A 205 8.62 18.95 -1.73
N THR A 206 9.30 18.93 -0.57
CA THR A 206 9.53 17.69 0.17
C THR A 206 8.21 17.03 0.61
N TRP A 207 7.24 17.81 1.09
CA TRP A 207 5.90 17.29 1.40
C TRP A 207 5.17 16.78 0.15
N LEU A 208 5.25 17.49 -0.97
CA LEU A 208 4.64 17.09 -2.23
C LEU A 208 5.26 15.78 -2.78
N GLN A 209 6.57 15.62 -2.69
CA GLN A 209 7.27 14.39 -3.06
C GLN A 209 6.87 13.22 -2.15
N PHE A 210 6.71 13.48 -0.84
CA PHE A 210 6.26 12.46 0.11
C PHE A 210 4.83 12.00 -0.22
N GLU A 211 3.93 12.94 -0.47
CA GLU A 211 2.57 12.64 -0.88
C GLU A 211 2.51 11.87 -2.19
N LEU A 212 3.34 12.25 -3.17
CA LEU A 212 3.42 11.55 -4.44
C LEU A 212 3.88 10.11 -4.24
N ALA A 213 4.92 9.89 -3.42
CA ALA A 213 5.39 8.54 -3.09
C ALA A 213 4.30 7.69 -2.42
N LYS A 214 3.59 8.28 -1.45
CA LYS A 214 2.46 7.65 -0.76
C LYS A 214 1.32 7.30 -1.73
N THR A 215 0.94 8.25 -2.58
CA THR A 215 -0.09 8.07 -3.60
C THR A 215 0.27 6.95 -4.57
N LEU A 216 1.52 6.91 -5.04
CA LEU A 216 1.99 5.84 -5.93
C LEU A 216 1.84 4.46 -5.27
N LEU A 217 2.25 4.33 -4.01
CA LEU A 217 2.11 3.09 -3.25
C LEU A 217 0.64 2.69 -3.04
N HIS A 218 -0.19 3.66 -2.70
CA HIS A 218 -1.63 3.50 -2.56
C HIS A 218 -2.24 2.88 -3.83
N GLU A 219 -1.92 3.46 -4.99
CA GLU A 219 -2.44 2.95 -6.26
C GLU A 219 -1.82 1.61 -6.68
N VAL A 220 -0.56 1.35 -6.33
CA VAL A 220 0.06 0.02 -6.52
C VAL A 220 -0.66 -1.04 -5.68
N ALA A 221 -1.15 -0.70 -4.48
CA ALA A 221 -1.93 -1.61 -3.65
C ALA A 221 -3.21 -2.07 -4.37
N HIS A 222 -3.93 -1.13 -4.98
CA HIS A 222 -5.10 -1.43 -5.81
C HIS A 222 -4.73 -2.29 -7.02
N ALA A 223 -3.66 -1.91 -7.73
CA ALA A 223 -3.20 -2.64 -8.91
C ALA A 223 -2.80 -4.10 -8.59
N ALA A 224 -2.12 -4.33 -7.46
CA ALA A 224 -1.73 -5.66 -7.01
C ALA A 224 -2.94 -6.57 -6.82
N LEU A 225 -4.04 -6.07 -6.24
CA LEU A 225 -5.26 -6.85 -6.04
C LEU A 225 -6.05 -7.05 -7.32
N ASN A 226 -6.10 -6.04 -8.18
CA ASN A 226 -6.70 -6.18 -9.51
C ASN A 226 -6.01 -7.28 -10.32
N ALA A 227 -4.67 -7.36 -10.25
CA ALA A 227 -3.88 -8.39 -10.90
C ALA A 227 -4.02 -9.76 -10.21
N ALA A 228 -3.87 -9.83 -8.88
CA ALA A 228 -3.86 -11.11 -8.17
C ALA A 228 -5.23 -11.79 -8.08
N ARG A 229 -6.33 -11.02 -7.97
CA ARG A 229 -7.63 -11.54 -7.54
C ARG A 229 -8.74 -11.44 -8.56
N ALA A 230 -8.47 -10.90 -9.75
CA ALA A 230 -9.49 -10.62 -10.76
C ALA A 230 -10.65 -9.76 -10.22
N LYS A 231 -10.36 -8.86 -9.27
CA LYS A 231 -11.31 -7.99 -8.57
C LYS A 231 -12.31 -7.35 -9.53
N GLY A 232 -13.59 -7.63 -9.38
CA GLY A 232 -14.67 -7.00 -10.14
C GLY A 232 -15.05 -5.60 -9.63
N SER A 233 -15.87 -4.84 -10.37
CA SER A 233 -16.36 -3.49 -9.94
C SER A 233 -17.01 -3.47 -8.58
N ARG A 234 -17.67 -4.57 -8.23
CA ARG A 234 -18.52 -4.69 -7.05
C ARG A 234 -17.91 -5.64 -6.04
N GLU A 235 -16.60 -5.85 -6.11
CA GLU A 235 -15.87 -6.74 -5.21
C GLU A 235 -15.02 -5.91 -4.25
N HIS A 236 -15.24 -6.10 -2.96
CA HIS A 236 -14.54 -5.40 -1.89
C HIS A 236 -13.71 -6.40 -1.08
N PHE A 237 -12.41 -6.12 -0.95
CA PHE A 237 -11.48 -6.95 -0.20
C PHE A 237 -11.20 -6.29 1.16
N PHE A 238 -11.33 -7.07 2.23
CA PHE A 238 -11.17 -6.62 3.61
C PHE A 238 -9.97 -7.34 4.22
N PHE A 239 -8.91 -6.59 4.50
CA PHE A 239 -7.76 -7.09 5.24
C PHE A 239 -8.09 -7.27 6.72
N ARG A 240 -7.78 -8.46 7.26
CA ARG A 240 -7.92 -8.79 8.70
C ARG A 240 -9.28 -8.43 9.30
N GLY A 241 -10.35 -8.53 8.52
CA GLY A 241 -11.70 -8.18 8.98
C GLY A 241 -11.89 -6.68 9.26
N CYS A 242 -11.06 -5.81 8.66
CA CYS A 242 -11.25 -4.36 8.67
C CYS A 242 -12.71 -4.03 8.31
N GLY A 243 -13.26 -3.00 8.94
CA GLY A 243 -14.63 -2.55 8.69
C GLY A 243 -14.79 -1.81 7.36
N VAL A 244 -13.70 -1.45 6.68
CA VAL A 244 -13.70 -0.65 5.45
C VAL A 244 -12.73 -1.26 4.42
N ALA A 245 -13.18 -1.40 3.18
CA ALA A 245 -12.42 -1.99 2.06
C ALA A 245 -11.79 -0.89 1.20
N GLU A 246 -10.60 -0.46 1.61
CA GLU A 246 -9.74 0.46 0.88
C GLU A 246 -8.30 -0.02 1.03
N ASP A 247 -7.80 -0.66 -0.02
CA ASP A 247 -6.55 -1.42 0.02
C ASP A 247 -5.33 -0.49 0.13
N GLY A 248 -5.40 0.70 -0.47
CA GLY A 248 -4.35 1.70 -0.38
C GLY A 248 -4.24 2.31 1.02
N PHE A 249 -5.35 2.62 1.69
CA PHE A 249 -5.33 3.08 3.08
C PHE A 249 -4.98 1.95 4.04
N GLN A 250 -5.33 0.70 3.73
CA GLN A 250 -4.85 -0.42 4.51
C GLN A 250 -3.33 -0.57 4.42
N LEU A 251 -2.76 -0.39 3.23
CA LEU A 251 -1.31 -0.30 3.06
C LEU A 251 -0.78 0.86 3.92
N GLU A 252 -1.28 2.09 3.75
CA GLU A 252 -0.85 3.26 4.53
C GLU A 252 -0.93 3.01 6.04
N ALA A 253 -1.99 2.37 6.53
CA ALA A 253 -2.13 2.01 7.94
C ALA A 253 -1.05 1.04 8.41
N CYS A 254 -0.66 0.07 7.57
CA CYS A 254 0.48 -0.80 7.82
C CYS A 254 1.82 -0.03 7.76
N LEU A 255 1.95 0.98 6.88
CA LEU A 255 3.18 1.78 6.75
C LEU A 255 3.38 2.75 7.92
N PHE A 256 2.30 3.42 8.28
CA PHE A 256 2.32 4.66 9.04
C PHE A 256 1.53 4.59 10.35
N GLY A 257 0.83 3.50 10.61
CA GLY A 257 -0.10 3.39 11.74
C GLY A 257 -1.42 4.14 11.52
N GLY A 258 -1.67 4.64 10.32
CA GLY A 258 -2.87 5.37 9.93
C GLY A 258 -2.77 5.91 8.50
N LYS A 259 -3.68 6.82 8.15
CA LYS A 259 -3.62 7.61 6.91
C LYS A 259 -2.89 8.92 7.20
N ILE A 260 -2.00 9.35 6.32
CA ILE A 260 -1.41 10.69 6.41
C ILE A 260 -2.14 11.61 5.45
N ASP A 261 -2.82 12.62 6.00
CA ASP A 261 -3.54 13.64 5.25
C ASP A 261 -2.75 14.95 5.26
N LEU A 262 -2.57 15.57 4.09
CA LEU A 262 -1.91 16.87 3.99
C LEU A 262 -2.93 18.01 4.00
N ARG A 263 -2.75 18.98 4.90
CA ARG A 263 -3.45 20.26 4.87
C ARG A 263 -2.66 21.26 4.05
N ARG A 264 -3.34 21.89 3.09
CA ARG A 264 -2.73 22.74 2.05
C ARG A 264 -3.50 24.04 1.79
N ALA A 265 -4.45 24.43 2.65
CA ALA A 265 -5.27 25.62 2.41
C ALA A 265 -4.40 26.89 2.26
N GLU A 266 -3.59 27.19 3.28
CA GLU A 266 -2.64 28.30 3.27
C GLU A 266 -1.61 28.20 2.13
N PHE A 267 -1.23 26.98 1.75
CA PHE A 267 -0.33 26.72 0.62
C PHE A 267 -0.95 27.14 -0.71
N HIS A 268 -2.22 26.79 -0.96
CA HIS A 268 -2.90 27.15 -2.20
C HIS A 268 -3.11 28.66 -2.32
N ASP A 269 -3.49 29.32 -1.23
CA ASP A 269 -3.67 30.77 -1.20
C ASP A 269 -2.35 31.50 -1.50
N ALA A 270 -1.23 31.01 -0.94
CA ALA A 270 0.10 31.58 -1.19
C ALA A 270 0.56 31.42 -2.64
N VAL A 271 0.31 30.26 -3.25
CA VAL A 271 0.65 30.00 -4.66
C VAL A 271 -0.20 30.88 -5.59
N ALA A 272 -1.50 31.01 -5.32
CA ALA A 272 -2.39 31.85 -6.12
C ALA A 272 -2.00 33.34 -6.06
N GLY A 273 -1.66 33.85 -4.87
CA GLY A 273 -1.22 35.24 -4.70
C GLY A 273 0.07 35.59 -5.46
N HIS A 274 0.96 34.61 -5.66
CA HIS A 274 2.17 34.79 -6.47
C HIS A 274 1.83 35.02 -7.95
N ASP A 275 0.86 34.29 -8.51
CA ASP A 275 0.44 34.43 -9.91
C ASP A 275 -0.23 35.78 -10.18
N GLU A 276 -0.84 36.40 -9.16
CA GLU A 276 -1.46 37.72 -9.25
C GLU A 276 -0.47 38.89 -9.12
N GLY A 277 0.84 38.63 -8.96
CA GLY A 277 1.88 39.66 -8.90
C GLY A 277 1.92 40.45 -7.57
N TYR A 278 1.16 40.02 -6.57
CA TYR A 278 1.18 40.61 -5.22
C TYR A 278 2.39 40.10 -4.43
N MET A 279 3.51 40.81 -4.51
CA MET A 279 4.75 40.62 -3.73
C MET A 279 5.47 39.26 -3.92
N SER A 280 6.79 39.32 -3.93
CA SER A 280 7.67 38.14 -3.93
C SER A 280 7.48 37.37 -2.62
N ALA A 281 6.62 36.34 -2.66
CA ALA A 281 6.43 35.45 -1.53
C ALA A 281 7.66 34.54 -1.41
N CYS A 282 8.61 34.92 -0.55
CA CYS A 282 9.48 33.94 0.08
C CYS A 282 8.56 32.93 0.78
N SER A 283 8.40 31.76 0.18
CA SER A 283 7.33 30.79 0.41
C SER A 283 7.44 29.94 1.66
N SER A 284 7.98 30.54 2.71
CA SER A 284 7.86 30.03 4.07
C SER A 284 6.90 30.96 4.82
N SER A 285 6.25 30.43 5.86
CA SER A 285 5.77 31.32 6.94
C SER A 285 6.88 32.32 7.31
N SER A 286 6.53 33.47 7.90
CA SER A 286 7.52 34.45 8.43
C SER A 286 8.65 33.81 9.26
N ASP A 287 8.41 32.58 9.74
CA ASP A 287 9.25 31.80 10.64
C ASP A 287 10.01 30.66 9.93
N GLY A 288 9.99 30.58 8.59
CA GLY A 288 10.74 29.56 7.82
C GLY A 288 10.06 28.17 7.74
N ARG A 289 8.85 28.00 8.29
CA ARG A 289 8.15 26.70 8.31
C ARG A 289 7.39 26.44 7.00
N PRO A 290 7.28 25.16 6.56
CA PRO A 290 6.47 24.78 5.41
C PRO A 290 5.00 25.14 5.64
N LEU A 291 4.33 25.54 4.56
CA LEU A 291 2.89 25.82 4.56
C LEU A 291 2.09 24.51 4.53
N ILE A 292 2.63 23.48 3.89
CA ILE A 292 2.04 22.14 3.89
C ILE A 292 2.30 21.47 5.24
N ARG A 293 1.25 20.87 5.82
CA ARG A 293 1.32 20.13 7.09
C ARG A 293 0.66 18.77 6.96
N GLY A 294 1.35 17.72 7.41
CA GLY A 294 0.80 16.36 7.45
C GLY A 294 0.16 16.02 8.79
N PHE A 295 -0.96 15.30 8.76
CA PHE A 295 -1.68 14.82 9.92
C PHE A 295 -1.95 13.33 9.79
N MET A 296 -1.57 12.57 10.81
CA MET A 296 -1.88 11.15 10.93
C MET A 296 -3.29 10.95 11.47
N THR A 297 -4.18 10.40 10.66
CA THR A 297 -5.55 10.02 11.05
C THR A 297 -5.62 8.49 11.24
N PRO A 298 -6.35 7.99 12.27
CA PRO A 298 -6.56 6.55 12.41
C PRO A 298 -7.27 5.95 11.19
N TRP A 299 -6.96 4.70 10.88
CA TRP A 299 -7.66 3.90 9.87
C TRP A 299 -8.25 2.64 10.52
N PRO A 300 -9.52 2.29 10.23
CA PRO A 300 -10.49 3.03 9.42
C PRO A 300 -11.06 4.26 10.13
N SER A 301 -11.51 5.26 9.36
CA SER A 301 -12.18 6.47 9.89
C SER A 301 -13.40 6.85 9.07
N TRP A 302 -14.44 7.38 9.74
CA TRP A 302 -15.66 7.82 9.07
C TRP A 302 -15.39 9.01 8.14
N GLU A 303 -14.40 9.85 8.47
CA GLU A 303 -13.97 10.99 7.66
C GLU A 303 -13.49 10.53 6.28
N ALA A 304 -12.71 9.44 6.20
CA ALA A 304 -12.29 8.88 4.92
C ALA A 304 -13.45 8.25 4.15
N VAL A 305 -14.40 7.61 4.83
CA VAL A 305 -15.62 7.07 4.20
C VAL A 305 -16.47 8.20 3.61
N GLU A 306 -16.63 9.30 4.33
CA GLU A 306 -17.36 10.48 3.87
C GLU A 306 -16.65 11.16 2.69
N GLU A 307 -15.33 11.25 2.72
CA GLU A 307 -14.52 11.77 1.60
C GLU A 307 -14.81 11.01 0.29
N TYR A 308 -14.88 9.68 0.35
CA TYR A 308 -15.22 8.85 -0.82
C TYR A 308 -16.67 9.07 -1.25
N ARG A 309 -17.61 9.14 -0.29
CA ARG A 309 -19.03 9.38 -0.56
C ARG A 309 -19.26 10.72 -1.27
N VAL A 310 -18.65 11.79 -0.77
CA VAL A 310 -18.75 13.14 -1.35
C VAL A 310 -18.16 13.17 -2.76
N ARG A 311 -17.14 12.37 -3.04
CA ARG A 311 -16.54 12.20 -4.38
C ARG A 311 -17.32 11.27 -5.31
N GLY A 312 -18.50 10.77 -4.89
CA GLY A 312 -19.27 9.81 -5.68
C GLY A 312 -18.57 8.46 -5.88
N SER A 313 -17.53 8.17 -5.08
CA SER A 313 -16.80 6.91 -5.11
C SER A 313 -17.41 5.93 -4.10
N LEU A 314 -17.42 4.65 -4.46
CA LEU A 314 -17.93 3.59 -3.60
C LEU A 314 -16.77 2.96 -2.81
N ILE A 315 -16.93 2.92 -1.49
CA ILE A 315 -16.04 2.23 -0.56
C ILE A 315 -16.86 1.19 0.19
N GLY A 316 -16.36 -0.04 0.29
CA GLY A 316 -17.07 -1.11 0.98
C GLY A 316 -17.00 -0.91 2.49
N VAL A 317 -18.13 -0.94 3.19
CA VAL A 317 -18.20 -0.81 4.66
C VAL A 317 -18.96 -2.00 5.24
N ARG A 318 -18.44 -2.59 6.32
CA ARG A 318 -19.00 -3.79 6.97
C ARG A 318 -19.40 -3.64 8.44
N GLY A 319 -19.09 -2.51 9.05
CA GLY A 319 -19.39 -2.28 10.46
C GLY A 319 -19.40 -0.81 10.82
N PRO A 320 -19.69 -0.48 12.09
CA PRO A 320 -19.53 0.87 12.59
C PRO A 320 -18.08 1.33 12.41
N VAL A 321 -17.91 2.54 11.89
CA VAL A 321 -16.60 3.17 11.72
C VAL A 321 -16.53 4.35 12.66
N ALA A 322 -15.46 4.41 13.47
CA ALA A 322 -15.28 5.50 14.42
C ALA A 322 -15.11 6.84 13.70
N ARG A 323 -15.66 7.90 14.29
CA ARG A 323 -15.31 9.28 13.93
C ARG A 323 -14.00 9.64 14.61
N CYS A 324 -13.04 10.11 13.83
CA CYS A 324 -11.71 10.50 14.29
C CYS A 324 -11.39 11.88 13.74
N PRO A 325 -12.06 12.95 14.22
CA PRO A 325 -11.99 14.28 13.62
C PRO A 325 -10.63 14.98 13.77
N ARG A 326 -9.70 14.41 14.54
CA ARG A 326 -8.39 15.01 14.81
C ARG A 326 -7.28 14.02 14.53
N GLY A 327 -6.51 14.30 13.48
CA GLY A 327 -5.22 13.66 13.25
C GLY A 327 -4.14 14.28 14.14
N ARG A 328 -3.09 13.51 14.42
CA ARG A 328 -1.87 14.00 15.08
C ARG A 328 -0.94 14.59 14.02
N GLU A 329 -0.42 15.79 14.24
CA GLU A 329 0.55 16.39 13.31
C GLU A 329 1.81 15.51 13.18
N VAL A 330 2.24 15.29 11.95
CA VAL A 330 3.46 14.58 11.59
C VAL A 330 4.56 15.61 11.43
N GLY A 331 5.57 15.55 12.30
CA GLY A 331 6.68 16.52 12.25
C GLY A 331 7.43 16.46 10.93
N PHE A 332 7.66 17.62 10.32
CA PHE A 332 8.32 17.74 8.99
C PHE A 332 9.68 17.03 8.93
N GLU A 333 10.52 17.21 9.94
CA GLU A 333 11.84 16.57 10.02
C GLU A 333 11.78 15.04 9.89
N ARG A 334 10.69 14.45 10.38
CA ARG A 334 10.46 13.02 10.27
C ARG A 334 10.27 12.59 8.81
N VAL A 335 9.52 13.37 8.04
CA VAL A 335 9.30 13.13 6.60
C VAL A 335 10.57 13.39 5.82
N ARG A 336 11.27 14.50 6.12
CA ARG A 336 12.54 14.86 5.48
C ARG A 336 13.59 13.75 5.60
N ARG A 337 13.72 13.11 6.77
CA ARG A 337 14.69 12.01 6.98
C ARG A 337 14.45 10.79 6.09
N LEU A 338 13.20 10.51 5.70
CA LEU A 338 12.89 9.37 4.83
C LEU A 338 13.64 9.44 3.48
N PHE A 339 13.89 10.66 2.98
CA PHE A 339 14.62 10.88 1.73
C PHE A 339 16.13 10.67 1.85
N THR A 340 16.71 10.77 3.05
CA THR A 340 18.16 10.61 3.29
C THR A 340 18.57 9.14 3.39
N GLY A 341 17.71 8.33 4.00
CA GLY A 341 17.87 6.88 4.11
C GLY A 341 18.88 6.32 5.10
N GLU A 342 19.65 7.17 5.80
CA GLU A 342 20.70 6.76 6.75
C GLU A 342 20.19 5.88 7.90
N ARG A 343 18.91 6.01 8.29
CA ARG A 343 18.28 5.25 9.38
C ARG A 343 16.91 4.70 8.99
N TRP A 344 16.79 4.21 7.76
CA TRP A 344 15.53 3.81 7.14
C TRP A 344 14.62 2.96 8.03
N GLU A 345 15.09 1.79 8.47
CA GLU A 345 14.30 0.85 9.26
C GLU A 345 13.83 1.44 10.59
N GLU A 346 14.65 2.31 11.18
CA GLU A 346 14.28 2.99 12.41
C GLU A 346 13.25 4.10 12.16
N ASP A 347 13.44 4.92 11.12
CA ASP A 347 12.52 6.00 10.79
C ASP A 347 11.15 5.45 10.37
N VAL A 348 11.12 4.38 9.57
CA VAL A 348 9.92 3.62 9.20
C VAL A 348 9.31 2.95 10.43
N GLY A 349 10.10 2.23 11.23
CA GLY A 349 9.61 1.57 12.44
C GLY A 349 8.98 2.55 13.43
N ARG A 350 9.48 3.78 13.51
CA ARG A 350 8.89 4.83 14.32
C ARG A 350 7.51 5.26 13.79
N PHE A 351 7.26 5.25 12.47
CA PHE A 351 6.02 5.78 11.87
C PHE A 351 4.81 5.01 12.36
N GLY A 352 4.91 3.70 12.37
CA GLY A 352 3.94 2.83 13.00
C GLY A 352 4.36 1.40 12.79
N SER A 353 5.41 0.94 13.48
CA SER A 353 5.73 -0.48 13.53
C SER A 353 4.49 -1.26 13.99
N LEU A 354 3.75 -1.89 13.08
CA LEU A 354 2.90 -3.10 13.24
C LEU A 354 2.01 -3.22 14.51
N ARG A 355 1.82 -2.17 15.29
CA ARG A 355 1.22 -2.18 16.63
C ARG A 355 -0.22 -1.70 16.65
N LEU A 356 -0.76 -1.29 15.51
CA LEU A 356 -2.14 -0.77 15.41
C LEU A 356 -3.09 -1.66 14.61
N CYS A 357 -2.60 -2.78 14.06
CA CYS A 357 -3.46 -3.83 13.53
C CYS A 357 -3.75 -4.87 14.62
N PHE A 358 -4.41 -4.47 15.71
CA PHE A 358 -4.94 -5.40 16.72
C PHE A 358 -6.46 -5.44 16.68
#